data_AF-A0A562QQY7-F1
#
_entry.id   AF-A0A562QQY7-F1
#
_cell.length_a   1.000
_cell.length_b   1.000
_cell.length_c   1.000
_cell.angle_alpha   90.00
_cell.angle_beta   90.00
_cell.angle_gamma   90.00
#
_symmetry.space_group_name_H-M   'P 1'
#
loop_
_entity.id
_entity.type
_entity.pdbx_description
1 polymer ?
#
loop_
_entity_poly.entity_id
_entity_poly.type
_entity_poly.pdbx_seq_one_letter_code
_entity_poly.pdbx_strand_id
1 'polypeptide(L)'
;MPKRLVVLMSLALSTSFAWGQVPVQEGGYGGSGSVSSPAYGSSGAAYAGDGGSASAPVSAQGQLFMQLQQMQDAIARLRGQLEEQQNEINQLKQQGLERYQDLDRRISASEAAGAASQSSNVPIGDASGAIHANAAPVSPVSQSSSEPGDPAKEKLYYDAAFDLIKAKDFAKASQAFNAFLRKYPNSQYAGNAQYWLGEVNMATGDLQAAGQAFARVSQAYPNHPKVPDSLYKLAGVEQRLGNRDRARAMYQQVIAQYPNSSAAQLAQRDMKSLP
;
A
#
# COMPACT_ATOMS: atom_id res chain seq x y z
N MET A 1 0.38 28.45 -44.59
CA MET A 1 -0.28 27.17 -44.25
C MET A 1 0.77 26.07 -44.14
N PRO A 2 1.16 25.61 -42.94
CA PRO A 2 2.11 24.50 -42.82
C PRO A 2 1.39 23.15 -42.83
N LYS A 3 1.73 22.29 -43.81
CA LYS A 3 1.31 20.89 -43.88
C LYS A 3 2.20 20.06 -42.96
N ARG A 4 1.58 19.33 -42.01
CA ARG A 4 2.25 18.38 -41.12
C ARG A 4 2.46 17.07 -41.87
N LEU A 5 3.72 16.64 -42.00
CA LEU A 5 4.08 15.28 -42.42
C LEU A 5 4.45 14.50 -41.14
N VAL A 6 3.65 13.50 -40.83
CA VAL A 6 3.93 12.44 -39.84
C VAL A 6 3.95 11.14 -40.63
N VAL A 7 4.54 10.07 -40.07
CA VAL A 7 4.48 8.64 -40.51
C VAL A 7 5.72 8.27 -41.34
N LEU A 8 6.51 7.22 -41.10
CA LEU A 8 6.53 6.09 -40.16
C LEU A 8 7.99 5.58 -40.15
N MET A 9 8.67 5.53 -39.01
CA MET A 9 9.94 4.80 -38.90
C MET A 9 9.68 3.56 -38.04
N SER A 10 9.39 2.44 -38.71
CA SER A 10 9.24 1.12 -38.12
C SER A 10 10.61 0.61 -37.65
N LEU A 11 10.89 0.72 -36.35
CA LEU A 11 12.01 0.04 -35.73
C LEU A 11 11.54 -1.34 -35.24
N ALA A 12 11.92 -2.38 -35.97
CA ALA A 12 11.81 -3.75 -35.52
C ALA A 12 12.81 -3.96 -34.36
N LEU A 13 12.29 -4.09 -33.13
CA LEU A 13 13.12 -4.52 -31.99
C LEU A 13 13.14 -6.05 -31.95
N SER A 14 14.23 -6.61 -32.45
CA SER A 14 14.60 -8.00 -32.30
C SER A 14 14.75 -8.33 -30.81
N THR A 15 13.88 -9.17 -30.27
CA THR A 15 14.01 -9.68 -28.90
C THR A 15 15.03 -10.82 -28.87
N SER A 16 16.30 -10.49 -28.61
CA SER A 16 17.29 -11.50 -28.20
C SER A 16 17.11 -11.77 -26.70
N PHE A 17 16.44 -12.87 -26.37
CA PHE A 17 16.46 -13.46 -25.03
C PHE A 17 17.79 -14.18 -24.82
N ALA A 18 18.75 -13.54 -24.14
CA ALA A 18 19.95 -14.21 -23.64
C ALA A 18 19.67 -14.74 -22.23
N TRP A 19 19.48 -16.05 -22.10
CA TRP A 19 19.49 -16.74 -20.81
C TRP A 19 20.94 -16.83 -20.33
N GLY A 20 21.32 -15.98 -19.39
CA GLY A 20 22.59 -16.09 -18.68
C GLY A 20 22.57 -17.32 -17.78
N GLN A 21 23.10 -18.43 -18.28
CA GLN A 21 23.48 -19.60 -17.49
C GLN A 21 24.63 -19.21 -16.56
N VAL A 22 24.46 -19.37 -15.25
CA VAL A 22 25.54 -19.22 -14.28
C VAL A 22 26.29 -20.56 -14.21
N PRO A 23 27.58 -20.64 -14.56
CA PRO A 23 28.34 -21.87 -14.48
C PRO A 23 28.55 -22.29 -13.02
N VAL A 24 28.18 -23.54 -12.71
CA VAL A 24 28.60 -24.24 -11.49
C VAL A 24 30.07 -24.60 -11.65
N GLN A 25 30.93 -24.02 -10.83
CA GLN A 25 32.35 -24.36 -10.79
C GLN A 25 32.55 -25.54 -9.84
N GLU A 26 32.90 -26.69 -10.41
CA GLU A 26 33.40 -27.87 -9.70
C GLU A 26 34.70 -27.52 -8.95
N GLY A 27 34.64 -27.56 -7.61
CA GLY A 27 35.81 -27.58 -6.75
C GLY A 27 36.13 -29.02 -6.36
N GLY A 28 36.97 -29.69 -7.15
CA GLY A 28 37.54 -30.98 -6.80
C GLY A 28 38.54 -30.85 -5.64
N TYR A 29 38.36 -31.65 -4.60
CA TYR A 29 39.41 -31.97 -3.63
C TYR A 29 39.38 -33.47 -3.34
N GLY A 30 40.27 -34.20 -4.00
CA GLY A 30 40.77 -35.47 -3.52
C GLY A 30 41.89 -35.21 -2.52
N GLY A 31 41.92 -35.96 -1.41
CA GLY A 31 43.01 -35.86 -0.44
C GLY A 31 42.74 -36.54 0.90
N SER A 32 43.05 -37.83 0.96
CA SER A 32 43.37 -38.68 2.12
C SER A 32 43.69 -37.99 3.46
N GLY A 33 43.20 -38.56 4.58
CA GLY A 33 43.85 -38.35 5.88
C GLY A 33 43.00 -38.65 7.12
N SER A 34 43.04 -39.92 7.56
CA SER A 34 42.97 -40.40 8.96
C SER A 34 42.04 -39.71 9.98
N VAL A 35 41.04 -40.48 10.42
CA VAL A 35 40.36 -40.32 11.71
C VAL A 35 41.38 -40.46 12.85
N SER A 36 41.43 -39.50 13.77
CA SER A 36 42.16 -39.62 15.04
C SER A 36 41.33 -38.97 16.16
N SER A 37 40.82 -39.81 17.05
CA SER A 37 40.16 -39.45 18.30
C SER A 37 41.15 -38.81 19.27
N PRO A 38 40.77 -37.77 20.04
CA PRO A 38 41.51 -37.43 21.25
C PRO A 38 41.00 -38.28 22.41
N ALA A 39 41.91 -39.08 22.96
CA ALA A 39 41.77 -39.78 24.21
C ALA A 39 41.70 -38.78 25.39
N TYR A 40 40.87 -39.13 26.38
CA TYR A 40 40.80 -38.49 27.69
C TYR A 40 42.15 -38.65 28.41
N GLY A 41 42.92 -37.56 28.49
CA GLY A 41 44.16 -37.46 29.27
C GLY A 41 43.86 -36.97 30.68
N SER A 42 43.86 -37.90 31.64
CA SER A 42 43.97 -37.62 33.06
C SER A 42 45.40 -37.18 33.40
N SER A 43 45.56 -36.02 34.05
CA SER A 43 46.33 -35.83 35.28
C SER A 43 46.69 -34.36 35.55
N GLY A 44 46.47 -33.93 36.80
CA GLY A 44 47.49 -33.18 37.54
C GLY A 44 47.33 -31.66 37.72
N ALA A 45 47.14 -31.30 38.99
CA ALA A 45 47.68 -30.13 39.69
C ALA A 45 46.82 -28.84 39.82
N ALA A 46 46.47 -28.62 41.09
CA ALA A 46 45.92 -27.46 41.76
C ALA A 46 46.53 -26.09 41.42
N TYR A 47 45.69 -25.05 41.44
CA TYR A 47 45.88 -23.85 42.24
C TYR A 47 44.55 -23.08 42.39
N ALA A 48 44.34 -22.47 43.55
CA ALA A 48 43.19 -21.66 43.89
C ALA A 48 43.24 -20.29 43.20
N GLY A 49 42.08 -19.70 42.89
CA GLY A 49 41.98 -18.32 42.40
C GLY A 49 40.55 -17.91 42.10
N ASP A 50 40.03 -17.02 42.95
CA ASP A 50 38.90 -16.11 42.74
C ASP A 50 38.79 -15.58 41.29
N GLY A 51 37.56 -15.44 40.76
CA GLY A 51 37.37 -14.88 39.43
C GLY A 51 35.95 -15.05 38.87
N GLY A 52 35.32 -13.93 38.57
CA GLY A 52 33.90 -13.84 38.23
C GLY A 52 33.47 -14.64 36.99
N SER A 53 32.18 -14.93 36.96
CA SER A 53 31.44 -15.45 35.83
C SER A 53 31.56 -14.55 34.61
N ALA A 54 32.64 -14.73 33.84
CA ALA A 54 32.77 -14.17 32.50
C ALA A 54 31.88 -14.99 31.55
N SER A 55 30.70 -14.45 31.26
CA SER A 55 29.88 -14.88 30.12
C SER A 55 30.71 -14.76 28.85
N ALA A 56 31.04 -15.90 28.24
CA ALA A 56 31.72 -15.95 26.96
C ALA A 56 30.89 -15.15 25.93
N PRO A 57 31.52 -14.25 25.13
CA PRO A 57 30.79 -13.52 24.10
C PRO A 57 30.22 -14.50 23.09
N VAL A 58 28.92 -14.42 22.83
CA VAL A 58 28.25 -15.16 21.75
C VAL A 58 29.04 -14.88 20.48
N SER A 59 29.68 -15.91 19.92
CA SER A 59 30.47 -15.76 18.70
C SER A 59 29.58 -15.21 17.58
N ALA A 60 30.15 -14.42 16.65
CA ALA A 60 29.41 -13.83 15.54
C ALA A 60 28.61 -14.89 14.74
N GLN A 61 29.12 -16.13 14.65
CA GLN A 61 28.42 -17.28 14.10
C GLN A 61 27.15 -17.67 14.90
N GLY A 62 27.19 -17.62 16.23
CA GLY A 62 26.02 -17.86 17.09
C GLY A 62 24.96 -16.76 16.98
N GLN A 63 25.39 -15.50 16.83
CA GLN A 63 24.48 -14.38 16.59
C GLN A 63 23.78 -14.50 15.23
N LEU A 64 24.49 -14.91 14.18
CA LEU A 64 23.91 -15.14 12.86
C LEU A 64 22.89 -16.29 12.86
N PHE A 65 23.19 -17.38 13.57
CA PHE A 65 22.26 -18.51 13.70
C PHE A 65 20.97 -18.10 14.44
N MET A 66 21.09 -17.36 15.54
CA MET A 66 19.94 -16.80 16.27
C MET A 66 19.12 -15.84 15.39
N GLN A 67 19.76 -15.02 14.57
CA GLN A 67 19.08 -14.14 13.63
C GLN A 67 18.32 -14.92 12.54
N LEU A 68 18.92 -15.99 12.02
CA LEU A 68 18.30 -16.84 11.01
C LEU A 68 17.07 -17.59 11.56
N GLN A 69 17.12 -17.98 12.83
CA GLN A 69 15.99 -18.59 13.52
C GLN A 69 14.88 -17.57 13.81
N GLN A 70 15.23 -16.37 14.28
CA GLN A 70 14.28 -15.27 14.46
C GLN A 70 13.60 -14.87 13.13
N MET A 71 14.32 -14.92 12.02
CA MET A 71 13.77 -14.61 10.70
C MET A 71 12.78 -15.68 10.24
N GLN A 72 13.04 -16.96 10.48
CA GLN A 72 12.11 -18.05 10.17
C GLN A 72 10.81 -17.94 10.99
N ASP A 73 10.92 -17.62 12.28
CA ASP A 73 9.77 -17.36 13.14
C ASP A 73 8.94 -16.16 12.66
N ALA A 74 9.61 -15.09 12.21
CA ALA A 74 8.94 -13.92 11.64
C ALA A 74 8.18 -14.28 10.35
N ILE A 75 8.75 -15.11 9.48
CA ILE A 75 8.09 -15.58 8.25
C ILE A 75 6.86 -16.43 8.58
N ALA A 76 6.96 -17.32 9.57
CA ALA A 76 5.83 -18.13 10.01
C ALA A 76 4.69 -17.27 10.57
N ARG A 77 5.01 -16.26 11.40
CA ARG A 77 4.03 -15.31 11.93
C ARG A 77 3.38 -14.47 10.84
N LEU A 78 4.17 -13.96 9.88
CA LEU A 78 3.66 -13.19 8.75
C LEU A 78 2.73 -14.02 7.88
N ARG A 79 3.05 -15.30 7.65
CA ARG A 79 2.17 -16.21 6.92
C ARG A 79 0.85 -16.45 7.65
N GLY A 80 0.89 -16.63 8.97
CA GLY A 80 -0.32 -16.73 9.79
C GLY A 80 -1.19 -15.47 9.70
N GLN A 81 -0.57 -14.29 9.79
CA GLN A 81 -1.27 -13.01 9.64
C GLN A 81 -1.86 -12.83 8.24
N LEU A 82 -1.19 -13.31 7.18
CA LEU A 82 -1.74 -13.29 5.82
C LEU A 82 -2.94 -14.22 5.67
N GLU A 83 -2.91 -15.41 6.27
CA GLU A 83 -4.02 -16.36 6.25
C GLU A 83 -5.23 -15.80 7.03
N GLU A 84 -4.99 -15.16 8.18
CA GLU A 84 -6.02 -14.47 8.96
C GLU A 84 -6.64 -13.30 8.20
N GLN A 85 -5.82 -12.42 7.62
CA GLN A 85 -6.31 -11.31 6.80
C GLN A 85 -7.08 -11.79 5.57
N GLN A 86 -6.64 -12.88 4.93
CA GLN A 86 -7.34 -13.44 3.78
C GLN A 86 -8.72 -14.00 4.18
N ASN A 87 -8.82 -14.62 5.35
CA ASN A 87 -10.09 -15.08 5.89
C ASN A 87 -11.01 -13.92 6.26
N GLU A 88 -10.48 -12.87 6.89
CA GLU A 88 -11.25 -11.66 7.22
C GLU A 88 -11.78 -10.98 5.95
N ILE A 89 -10.95 -10.87 4.89
CA ILE A 89 -11.37 -10.38 3.58
C ILE A 89 -12.50 -11.24 3.01
N ASN A 90 -12.41 -12.56 3.12
CA ASN A 90 -13.45 -13.46 2.60
C ASN A 90 -14.76 -13.30 3.39
N GLN A 91 -14.70 -13.16 4.71
CA GLN A 91 -15.89 -12.89 5.55
C GLN A 91 -16.53 -11.55 5.20
N LEU A 92 -15.74 -10.48 5.09
CA LEU A 92 -16.23 -9.15 4.71
C LEU A 92 -16.88 -9.15 3.32
N LYS A 93 -16.34 -9.92 2.37
CA LYS A 93 -16.95 -10.09 1.04
C LYS A 93 -18.32 -10.78 1.12
N GLN A 94 -18.43 -11.85 1.92
CA GLN A 94 -19.69 -12.56 2.12
C GLN A 94 -20.75 -11.65 2.76
N GLN A 95 -20.39 -10.95 3.84
CA GLN A 95 -21.27 -9.99 4.51
C GLN A 95 -21.72 -8.86 3.57
N GLY A 96 -20.81 -8.35 2.73
CA GLY A 96 -21.14 -7.34 1.72
C GLY A 96 -22.16 -7.85 0.69
N LEU A 97 -22.00 -9.10 0.22
CA LEU A 97 -22.92 -9.72 -0.74
C LEU A 97 -24.32 -9.91 -0.13
N GLU A 98 -24.41 -10.39 1.11
CA GLU A 98 -25.68 -10.56 1.82
C GLU A 98 -26.42 -9.24 1.98
N ARG A 99 -25.70 -8.19 2.41
CA ARG A 99 -26.27 -6.84 2.55
C ARG A 99 -26.73 -6.27 1.22
N TYR A 100 -26.00 -6.53 0.13
CA TYR A 100 -26.42 -6.10 -1.21
C TYR A 100 -27.72 -6.77 -1.64
N GLN A 101 -27.86 -8.08 -1.41
CA GLN A 101 -29.09 -8.82 -1.72
C GLN A 101 -30.29 -8.35 -0.87
N ASP A 102 -30.07 -8.00 0.40
CA ASP A 102 -31.13 -7.43 1.25
C ASP A 102 -31.61 -6.07 0.71
N LEU A 103 -30.68 -5.20 0.34
CA LEU A 103 -31.01 -3.90 -0.27
C LEU A 103 -31.80 -4.07 -1.57
N ASP A 104 -31.39 -4.99 -2.44
CA ASP A 104 -32.07 -5.27 -3.70
C ASP A 104 -33.52 -5.76 -3.50
N ARG A 105 -33.74 -6.67 -2.52
CA ARG A 105 -35.09 -7.12 -2.14
C ARG A 105 -35.94 -5.98 -1.62
N ARG A 106 -35.39 -5.10 -0.80
CA ARG A 106 -36.11 -3.96 -0.22
C ARG A 106 -36.47 -2.92 -1.27
N ILE A 107 -35.56 -2.65 -2.20
CA ILE A 107 -35.81 -1.74 -3.33
C ILE A 107 -36.92 -2.32 -4.21
N SER A 108 -36.79 -3.58 -4.62
CA SER A 108 -37.82 -4.28 -5.42
C SER A 108 -39.18 -4.32 -4.73
N ALA A 109 -39.22 -4.54 -3.40
CA ALA A 109 -40.46 -4.50 -2.63
C ALA A 109 -41.04 -3.08 -2.52
N SER A 110 -40.20 -2.05 -2.43
CA SER A 110 -40.63 -0.65 -2.40
C SER A 110 -41.15 -0.17 -3.76
N GLU A 111 -40.59 -0.66 -4.86
CA GLU A 111 -41.09 -0.40 -6.22
C GLU A 111 -42.43 -1.11 -6.47
N ALA A 112 -42.59 -2.35 -5.97
CA ALA A 112 -43.87 -3.07 -6.02
C ALA A 112 -44.96 -2.36 -5.19
N ALA A 113 -44.61 -1.76 -4.04
CA ALA A 113 -45.54 -0.95 -3.25
C ALA A 113 -45.84 0.42 -3.89
N GLY A 114 -44.87 1.01 -4.61
CA GLY A 114 -45.05 2.24 -5.38
C GLY A 114 -46.01 2.07 -6.58
N ALA A 115 -45.98 0.90 -7.23
CA ALA A 115 -46.88 0.57 -8.34
C ALA A 115 -48.36 0.40 -7.89
N ALA A 116 -48.62 0.09 -6.62
CA ALA A 116 -49.97 0.01 -6.06
C ALA A 116 -50.57 1.38 -5.67
N SER A 117 -49.78 2.46 -5.71
CA SER A 117 -50.21 3.80 -5.26
C SER A 117 -50.46 4.80 -6.41
N GLN A 118 -50.26 4.41 -7.68
CA GLN A 118 -50.51 5.25 -8.86
C GLN A 118 -51.85 4.97 -9.56
N SER A 119 -52.88 4.55 -8.81
CA SER A 119 -54.23 4.41 -9.34
C SER A 119 -55.26 5.06 -8.41
N SER A 120 -55.20 6.39 -8.33
CA SER A 120 -56.29 7.21 -7.80
C SER A 120 -56.36 8.53 -8.57
N ASN A 121 -56.97 8.44 -9.75
CA ASN A 121 -57.43 9.56 -10.55
C ASN A 121 -58.66 10.20 -9.87
N VAL A 122 -58.62 11.50 -9.56
CA VAL A 122 -59.81 12.30 -9.15
C VAL A 122 -59.77 13.64 -9.92
N PRO A 123 -60.91 14.13 -10.47
CA PRO A 123 -60.92 15.05 -11.61
C PRO A 123 -60.89 16.54 -11.25
N ILE A 124 -60.65 17.31 -12.30
CA ILE A 124 -60.43 18.75 -12.45
C ILE A 124 -61.61 19.61 -11.94
N GLY A 125 -61.27 20.71 -11.25
CA GLY A 125 -62.12 21.88 -11.02
C GLY A 125 -61.30 23.18 -11.17
N ASP A 126 -61.76 24.05 -12.06
CA ASP A 126 -61.19 25.33 -12.53
C ASP A 126 -61.08 26.42 -11.45
N ALA A 127 -59.96 27.16 -11.43
CA ALA A 127 -59.97 28.62 -11.25
C ALA A 127 -58.65 29.27 -11.71
N SER A 128 -58.79 30.14 -12.70
CA SER A 128 -57.80 31.03 -13.33
C SER A 128 -57.07 32.01 -12.38
N GLY A 129 -55.80 32.31 -12.67
CA GLY A 129 -55.02 33.37 -12.00
C GLY A 129 -53.57 33.46 -12.49
N ALA A 130 -53.35 34.27 -13.53
CA ALA A 130 -52.05 34.58 -14.13
C ALA A 130 -51.03 35.23 -13.17
N ILE A 131 -49.74 34.95 -13.35
CA ILE A 131 -48.68 35.95 -13.66
C ILE A 131 -47.34 35.28 -14.02
N HIS A 132 -46.58 36.01 -14.82
CA HIS A 132 -45.41 35.63 -15.59
C HIS A 132 -44.12 35.56 -14.76
N ALA A 133 -43.18 34.68 -15.15
CA ALA A 133 -41.75 35.04 -15.31
C ALA A 133 -40.99 33.89 -16.01
N ASN A 134 -40.70 34.09 -17.29
CA ASN A 134 -39.75 33.32 -18.08
C ASN A 134 -38.33 33.69 -17.63
N ALA A 135 -37.66 32.82 -16.88
CA ALA A 135 -36.23 32.92 -16.61
C ALA A 135 -35.51 31.77 -17.34
N ALA A 136 -34.66 32.14 -18.30
CA ALA A 136 -33.81 31.22 -19.05
C ALA A 136 -32.95 30.34 -18.12
N PRO A 137 -32.68 29.07 -18.45
CA PRO A 137 -31.82 28.23 -17.64
C PRO A 137 -30.36 28.70 -17.81
N VAL A 138 -29.86 29.44 -16.84
CA VAL A 138 -28.42 29.53 -16.61
C VAL A 138 -27.96 28.17 -16.09
N SER A 139 -27.12 27.50 -16.86
CA SER A 139 -26.48 26.24 -16.48
C SER A 139 -25.81 26.40 -15.10
N PRO A 140 -26.16 25.58 -14.09
CA PRO A 140 -25.37 25.53 -12.88
C PRO A 140 -24.03 24.89 -13.23
N VAL A 141 -22.97 25.70 -13.19
CA VAL A 141 -21.59 25.25 -13.00
C VAL A 141 -21.62 24.19 -11.91
N SER A 142 -21.25 22.95 -12.27
CA SER A 142 -21.24 21.81 -11.37
C SER A 142 -20.31 22.10 -10.20
N GLN A 143 -20.89 22.63 -9.14
CA GLN A 143 -20.33 22.55 -7.81
C GLN A 143 -20.09 21.08 -7.53
N SER A 144 -18.84 20.76 -7.18
CA SER A 144 -18.41 19.43 -6.76
C SER A 144 -19.26 19.02 -5.56
N SER A 145 -20.39 18.38 -5.82
CA SER A 145 -21.21 17.76 -4.78
C SER A 145 -20.39 16.58 -4.27
N SER A 146 -19.74 16.78 -3.14
CA SER A 146 -19.39 15.71 -2.22
C SER A 146 -20.70 15.04 -1.80
N GLU A 147 -21.18 14.15 -2.67
CA GLU A 147 -22.27 13.22 -2.37
C GLU A 147 -21.84 12.51 -1.08
N PRO A 148 -22.64 12.51 0.00
CA PRO A 148 -22.41 11.62 1.14
C PRO A 148 -22.39 10.20 0.57
N GLY A 149 -21.19 9.67 0.36
CA GLY A 149 -21.02 8.43 -0.36
C GLY A 149 -21.59 7.32 0.50
N ASP A 150 -22.50 6.53 -0.08
CA ASP A 150 -22.84 5.22 0.48
C ASP A 150 -21.52 4.50 0.82
N PRO A 151 -21.24 4.21 2.11
CA PRO A 151 -19.97 3.61 2.52
C PRO A 151 -19.66 2.30 1.79
N ALA A 152 -20.70 1.54 1.38
CA ALA A 152 -20.52 0.33 0.59
C ALA A 152 -20.00 0.66 -0.81
N LYS A 153 -20.54 1.70 -1.44
CA LYS A 153 -20.10 2.18 -2.75
C LYS A 153 -18.67 2.71 -2.71
N GLU A 154 -18.32 3.51 -1.70
CA GLU A 154 -16.95 3.99 -1.50
C GLU A 154 -15.96 2.83 -1.38
N LYS A 155 -16.28 1.83 -0.54
CA LYS A 155 -15.46 0.63 -0.39
C LYS A 155 -15.28 -0.11 -1.71
N LEU A 156 -16.34 -0.27 -2.50
CA LEU A 156 -16.26 -0.93 -3.82
C LEU A 156 -15.31 -0.20 -4.77
N TYR A 157 -15.35 1.13 -4.85
CA TYR A 157 -14.41 1.88 -5.69
C TYR A 157 -12.97 1.75 -5.20
N TYR A 158 -12.76 1.80 -3.88
CA TYR A 158 -11.44 1.60 -3.29
C TYR A 158 -10.89 0.20 -3.56
N ASP A 159 -11.69 -0.84 -3.33
CA ASP A 159 -11.30 -2.24 -3.55
C ASP A 159 -10.98 -2.51 -5.02
N ALA A 160 -11.77 -1.96 -5.95
CA ALA A 160 -11.50 -2.06 -7.38
C ALA A 160 -10.17 -1.40 -7.77
N ALA A 161 -9.83 -0.24 -7.19
CA ALA A 161 -8.54 0.40 -7.39
C ALA A 161 -7.38 -0.45 -6.83
N PHE A 162 -7.60 -1.08 -5.67
CA PHE A 162 -6.61 -1.94 -5.03
C PHE A 162 -6.39 -3.26 -5.79
N ASP A 163 -7.43 -3.84 -6.38
CA ASP A 163 -7.32 -5.05 -7.20
C ASP A 163 -6.46 -4.81 -8.46
N LEU A 164 -6.43 -3.59 -8.99
CA LEU A 164 -5.51 -3.21 -10.07
C LEU A 164 -4.04 -3.25 -9.62
N ILE A 165 -3.73 -2.90 -8.36
CA ILE A 165 -2.38 -3.07 -7.79
C ILE A 165 -2.01 -4.55 -7.76
N LYS A 166 -2.92 -5.42 -7.32
CA LYS A 166 -2.69 -6.88 -7.28
C LYS A 166 -2.44 -7.45 -8.67
N ALA A 167 -3.16 -6.94 -9.67
CA ALA A 167 -2.97 -7.28 -11.07
C ALA A 167 -1.70 -6.65 -11.70
N LYS A 168 -0.96 -5.82 -10.93
CA LYS A 168 0.21 -5.04 -11.39
C LYS A 168 -0.11 -4.05 -12.52
N ASP A 169 -1.38 -3.72 -12.72
CA ASP A 169 -1.79 -2.68 -13.66
C ASP A 169 -1.70 -1.31 -12.98
N PHE A 170 -0.47 -0.88 -12.73
CA PHE A 170 -0.18 0.34 -11.97
C PHE A 170 -0.69 1.61 -12.65
N ALA A 171 -0.74 1.63 -14.00
CA ALA A 171 -1.29 2.75 -14.75
C ALA A 171 -2.78 2.93 -14.46
N LYS A 172 -3.58 1.86 -14.56
CA LYS A 172 -5.00 1.92 -14.23
C LYS A 172 -5.22 2.13 -12.73
N ALA A 173 -4.39 1.54 -11.87
CA ALA A 173 -4.48 1.75 -10.42
C ALA A 173 -4.34 3.22 -10.05
N SER A 174 -3.33 3.92 -10.61
CA SER A 174 -3.14 5.35 -10.38
C SER A 174 -4.35 6.17 -10.83
N GLN A 175 -4.92 5.87 -12.00
CA GLN A 175 -6.13 6.52 -12.49
C GLN A 175 -7.34 6.26 -11.56
N ALA A 176 -7.52 5.03 -11.11
CA ALA A 176 -8.62 4.64 -10.23
C ALA A 176 -8.52 5.31 -8.85
N PHE A 177 -7.33 5.37 -8.24
CA PHE A 177 -7.14 6.10 -6.98
C PHE A 177 -7.34 7.60 -7.14
N ASN A 178 -6.85 8.22 -8.22
CA ASN A 178 -7.12 9.64 -8.49
C ASN A 178 -8.62 9.92 -8.65
N ALA A 179 -9.35 9.04 -9.36
CA ALA A 179 -10.79 9.15 -9.50
C ALA A 179 -11.50 8.98 -8.15
N PHE A 180 -11.08 8.01 -7.34
CA PHE A 180 -11.59 7.79 -5.99
C PHE A 180 -11.40 9.03 -5.11
N LEU A 181 -10.19 9.58 -5.04
CA LEU A 181 -9.85 10.74 -4.21
C LEU A 181 -10.57 12.01 -4.65
N ARG A 182 -10.85 12.17 -5.95
CA ARG A 182 -11.67 13.28 -6.46
C ARG A 182 -13.14 13.12 -6.09
N LYS A 183 -13.65 11.89 -6.14
CA LYS A 183 -15.07 11.59 -5.91
C LYS A 183 -15.43 11.53 -4.43
N TYR A 184 -14.56 10.96 -3.61
CA TYR A 184 -14.77 10.72 -2.19
C TYR A 184 -13.61 11.27 -1.35
N PRO A 185 -13.33 12.59 -1.40
CA PRO A 185 -12.17 13.19 -0.73
C PRO A 185 -12.22 13.05 0.80
N ASN A 186 -13.42 12.89 1.38
CA ASN A 186 -13.66 12.76 2.81
C ASN A 186 -13.96 11.32 3.25
N SER A 187 -13.78 10.33 2.35
CA SER A 187 -13.99 8.92 2.69
C SER A 187 -13.06 8.48 3.81
N GLN A 188 -13.52 7.54 4.63
CA GLN A 188 -12.65 6.82 5.57
C GLN A 188 -11.47 6.12 4.86
N TYR A 189 -11.61 5.79 3.57
CA TYR A 189 -10.55 5.17 2.77
C TYR A 189 -9.64 6.20 2.08
N ALA A 190 -9.96 7.50 2.13
CA ALA A 190 -9.26 8.52 1.35
C ALA A 190 -7.78 8.67 1.77
N GLY A 191 -7.49 8.66 3.08
CA GLY A 191 -6.11 8.67 3.56
C GLY A 191 -5.29 7.46 3.09
N ASN A 192 -5.91 6.28 3.07
CA ASN A 192 -5.27 5.06 2.57
C ASN A 192 -5.11 5.07 1.05
N ALA A 193 -6.13 5.52 0.31
CA ALA A 193 -6.09 5.68 -1.15
C ALA A 193 -4.99 6.65 -1.58
N GLN A 194 -4.81 7.74 -0.84
CA GLN A 194 -3.75 8.72 -1.09
C GLN A 194 -2.36 8.13 -0.85
N TYR A 195 -2.20 7.27 0.17
CA TYR A 195 -0.97 6.50 0.40
C TYR A 195 -0.69 5.50 -0.73
N TRP A 196 -1.69 4.71 -1.15
CA TRP A 196 -1.55 3.74 -2.23
C TRP A 196 -1.24 4.40 -3.58
N LEU A 197 -1.79 5.58 -3.84
CA LEU A 197 -1.42 6.36 -5.02
C LEU A 197 0.09 6.68 -5.03
N GLY A 198 0.66 7.02 -3.86
CA GLY A 198 2.10 7.21 -3.71
C GLY A 198 2.91 5.94 -4.00
N GLU A 199 2.49 4.80 -3.45
CA GLU A 199 3.15 3.51 -3.68
C GLU A 199 3.07 3.06 -5.16
N VAL A 200 1.93 3.29 -5.83
CA VAL A 200 1.75 3.01 -7.26
C VAL A 200 2.64 3.90 -8.11
N ASN A 201 2.75 5.18 -7.78
CA ASN A 201 3.64 6.11 -8.49
C ASN A 201 5.12 5.73 -8.25
N MET A 202 5.47 5.26 -7.04
CA MET A 202 6.80 4.70 -6.75
C MET A 202 7.13 3.48 -7.62
N ALA A 203 6.17 2.57 -7.77
CA ALA A 203 6.32 1.34 -8.56
C ALA A 203 6.49 1.62 -10.06
N THR A 204 5.90 2.71 -10.56
CA THR A 204 6.03 3.14 -11.96
C THR A 204 7.23 4.05 -12.21
N GLY A 205 7.96 4.43 -11.15
CA GLY A 205 9.16 5.27 -11.23
C GLY A 205 8.87 6.77 -11.28
N ASP A 206 7.61 7.20 -11.19
CA ASP A 206 7.25 8.62 -11.10
C ASP A 206 7.46 9.14 -9.67
N LEU A 207 8.72 9.48 -9.37
CA LEU A 207 9.14 9.96 -8.06
C LEU A 207 8.47 11.29 -7.69
N GLN A 208 8.23 12.16 -8.66
CA GLN A 208 7.60 13.45 -8.41
C GLN A 208 6.13 13.27 -8.00
N ALA A 209 5.37 12.47 -8.75
CA ALA A 209 3.99 12.17 -8.41
C ALA A 209 3.88 11.36 -7.12
N ALA A 210 4.84 10.46 -6.84
CA ALA A 210 4.91 9.74 -5.58
C ALA A 210 5.09 10.67 -4.38
N GLY A 211 6.07 11.58 -4.46
CA GLY A 211 6.34 12.55 -3.39
C GLY A 211 5.12 13.43 -3.10
N GLN A 212 4.47 13.95 -4.15
CA GLN A 212 3.24 14.72 -4.00
C GLN A 212 2.14 13.90 -3.33
N ALA A 213 1.97 12.63 -3.72
CA ALA A 213 0.94 11.79 -3.17
C ALA A 213 1.17 11.47 -1.68
N PHE A 214 2.39 11.16 -1.26
CA PHE A 214 2.71 10.93 0.14
C PHE A 214 2.60 12.20 0.99
N ALA A 215 3.07 13.35 0.48
CA ALA A 215 2.94 14.63 1.16
C ALA A 215 1.47 15.00 1.42
N ARG A 216 0.58 14.69 0.48
CA ARG A 216 -0.86 14.94 0.66
C ARG A 216 -1.48 14.14 1.79
N VAL A 217 -0.92 12.99 2.18
CA VAL A 217 -1.48 12.20 3.30
C VAL A 217 -1.41 12.99 4.61
N SER A 218 -0.26 13.60 4.93
CA SER A 218 -0.13 14.41 6.15
C SER A 218 -0.85 15.76 6.06
N GLN A 219 -0.97 16.33 4.86
CA GLN A 219 -1.62 17.63 4.65
C GLN A 219 -3.15 17.54 4.70
N ALA A 220 -3.74 16.57 4.01
CA ALA A 220 -5.19 16.43 3.89
C ALA A 220 -5.78 15.48 4.94
N TYR A 221 -4.99 14.53 5.45
CA TYR A 221 -5.44 13.50 6.40
C TYR A 221 -4.52 13.43 7.63
N PRO A 222 -4.31 14.54 8.37
CA PRO A 222 -3.26 14.66 9.41
C PRO A 222 -3.40 13.66 10.57
N ASN A 223 -4.62 13.16 10.83
CA ASN A 223 -4.91 12.19 11.90
C ASN A 223 -4.92 10.74 11.40
N HIS A 224 -4.63 10.49 10.13
CA HIS A 224 -4.75 9.16 9.55
C HIS A 224 -3.59 8.25 9.99
N PRO A 225 -3.82 6.95 10.27
CA PRO A 225 -2.78 6.03 10.73
C PRO A 225 -1.60 5.85 9.75
N LYS A 226 -1.78 6.21 8.46
CA LYS A 226 -0.72 6.16 7.43
C LYS A 226 0.16 7.40 7.36
N VAL A 227 -0.07 8.42 8.18
CA VAL A 227 0.79 9.62 8.17
C VAL A 227 2.26 9.28 8.45
N PRO A 228 2.62 8.49 9.47
CA PRO A 228 4.02 8.15 9.73
C PRO A 228 4.67 7.40 8.56
N ASP A 229 3.97 6.39 8.01
CA ASP A 229 4.43 5.64 6.84
C ASP A 229 4.63 6.55 5.62
N SER A 230 3.69 7.46 5.38
CA SER A 230 3.74 8.38 4.24
C SER A 230 4.92 9.33 4.33
N LEU A 231 5.19 9.88 5.52
CA LEU A 231 6.35 10.78 5.73
C LEU A 231 7.67 10.03 5.56
N TYR A 232 7.77 8.79 6.05
CA TYR A 232 8.93 7.94 5.80
C TYR A 232 9.11 7.64 4.31
N LYS A 233 8.03 7.32 3.60
CA LYS A 233 8.07 7.08 2.14
C LYS A 233 8.45 8.33 1.36
N LEU A 234 7.96 9.51 1.76
CA LEU A 234 8.35 10.79 1.19
C LEU A 234 9.85 11.07 1.37
N ALA A 235 10.41 10.78 2.54
CA ALA A 235 11.86 10.87 2.76
C ALA A 235 12.64 9.95 1.81
N GLY A 236 12.15 8.71 1.61
CA GLY A 236 12.73 7.78 0.63
C GLY A 236 12.62 8.28 -0.81
N VAL A 237 11.53 8.96 -1.18
CA VAL A 237 11.39 9.63 -2.48
C VAL A 237 12.44 10.73 -2.65
N GLU A 238 12.58 11.62 -1.66
CA GLU A 238 13.58 12.69 -1.69
C GLU A 238 15.01 12.13 -1.81
N GLN A 239 15.30 11.03 -1.11
CA GLN A 239 16.59 10.34 -1.24
C GLN A 239 16.83 9.84 -2.67
N ARG A 240 15.82 9.19 -3.30
CA ARG A 240 15.92 8.71 -4.69
C ARG A 240 16.03 9.84 -5.70
N LEU A 241 15.49 11.02 -5.38
CA LEU A 241 15.65 12.25 -6.16
C LEU A 241 17.02 12.91 -5.97
N GLY A 242 17.85 12.41 -5.05
CA GLY A 242 19.17 12.97 -4.74
C GLY A 242 19.17 14.05 -3.66
N ASN A 243 18.02 14.40 -3.10
CA ASN A 243 17.86 15.43 -2.07
C ASN A 243 18.18 14.87 -0.68
N ARG A 244 19.44 14.46 -0.46
CA ARG A 244 19.87 13.73 0.75
C ARG A 244 19.63 14.49 2.05
N ASP A 245 19.91 15.79 2.07
CA ASP A 245 19.71 16.61 3.28
C ASP A 245 18.22 16.71 3.65
N ARG A 246 17.34 16.82 2.64
CA ARG A 246 15.89 16.80 2.86
C ARG A 246 15.42 15.45 3.37
N ALA A 247 15.89 14.36 2.77
CA ALA A 247 15.58 13.01 3.22
C ALA A 247 15.99 12.80 4.69
N ARG A 248 17.22 13.21 5.06
CA ARG A 248 17.72 13.15 6.44
C ARG A 248 16.83 13.93 7.40
N ALA A 249 16.47 15.17 7.06
CA ALA A 249 15.59 16.00 7.88
C ALA A 249 14.20 15.36 8.05
N MET A 250 13.63 14.78 6.99
CA MET A 250 12.35 14.09 7.06
C MET A 250 12.42 12.80 7.90
N TYR A 251 13.49 12.01 7.77
CA TYR A 251 13.69 10.85 8.65
C TYR A 251 13.76 11.25 10.12
N GLN A 252 14.52 12.31 10.44
CA GLN A 252 14.57 12.87 11.80
C GLN A 252 13.19 13.31 12.29
N GLN A 253 12.40 13.96 11.43
CA GLN A 253 11.04 14.35 11.75
C GLN A 253 10.17 13.13 12.10
N VAL A 254 10.21 12.06 11.29
CA VAL A 254 9.44 10.84 11.56
C VAL A 254 9.83 10.22 12.91
N ILE A 255 11.14 10.18 13.21
CA ILE A 255 11.66 9.63 14.46
C ILE A 255 11.20 10.47 15.66
N ALA A 256 11.23 11.79 15.54
CA ALA A 256 10.86 12.70 16.62
C ALA A 256 9.34 12.74 16.86
N GLN A 257 8.54 12.74 15.80
CA GLN A 257 7.08 12.89 15.89
C GLN A 257 6.36 11.56 16.12
N TYR A 258 6.91 10.44 15.63
CA TYR A 258 6.28 9.12 15.71
C TYR A 258 7.23 8.04 16.26
N PRO A 259 7.86 8.25 17.43
CA PRO A 259 8.97 7.42 17.93
C PRO A 259 8.63 5.93 18.10
N ASN A 260 7.36 5.60 18.34
CA ASN A 260 6.89 4.23 18.55
C ASN A 260 6.36 3.54 17.28
N SER A 261 6.45 4.21 16.13
CA SER A 261 5.98 3.66 14.85
C SER A 261 7.02 2.79 14.16
N SER A 262 6.58 1.81 13.36
CA SER A 262 7.47 1.07 12.46
C SER A 262 8.19 1.99 11.48
N ALA A 263 7.53 3.08 11.04
CA ALA A 263 8.13 4.11 10.19
C ALA A 263 9.36 4.78 10.86
N ALA A 264 9.31 5.07 12.16
CA ALA A 264 10.45 5.60 12.90
C ALA A 264 11.61 4.61 13.00
N GLN A 265 11.33 3.33 13.23
CA GLN A 265 12.35 2.28 13.25
C GLN A 265 13.06 2.16 11.89
N LEU A 266 12.29 2.19 10.79
CA LEU A 266 12.84 2.19 9.43
C LEU A 266 13.65 3.47 9.15
N ALA A 267 13.13 4.63 9.54
CA ALA A 267 13.83 5.91 9.41
C ALA A 267 15.18 5.92 10.15
N GLN A 268 15.25 5.37 11.37
CA GLN A 268 16.51 5.26 12.12
C GLN A 268 17.54 4.39 11.39
N ARG A 269 17.10 3.27 10.82
CA ARG A 269 17.96 2.37 10.07
C ARG A 269 18.50 3.06 8.81
N ASP A 270 17.62 3.65 8.02
CA ASP A 270 17.97 4.22 6.71
C ASP A 270 18.77 5.52 6.87
N MET A 271 18.55 6.29 7.94
CA MET A 271 19.36 7.47 8.23
C MET A 271 20.83 7.14 8.50
N LYS A 272 21.12 5.97 9.08
CA LYS A 272 22.49 5.50 9.32
C LYS A 272 23.21 5.05 8.05
N SER A 273 22.46 4.66 7.02
CA SER A 273 23.01 4.23 5.73
C SER A 273 23.06 5.35 4.68
N LEU A 274 22.56 6.54 5.01
CA LEU A 274 22.74 7.73 4.17
C LEU A 274 24.23 8.10 4.11
N PRO A 275 24.83 8.21 2.91
CA PRO A 275 26.23 8.58 2.74
C PRO A 275 26.52 10.05 3.10
#